data_AF-A0A6P8MTL2-F1
#
_entry.id   AF-A0A6P8MTL2-F1
#
_cell.length_a   1.000
_cell.length_b   1.000
_cell.length_c   1.000
_cell.angle_alpha   90.00
_cell.angle_beta   90.00
_cell.angle_gamma   90.00
#
_symmetry.space_group_name_H-M   'P 1'
#
loop_
_entity.id
_entity.type
_entity.pdbx_description
1 polymer ?
#
loop_
_entity_poly.entity_id
_entity_poly.type
_entity_poly.pdbx_seq_one_letter_code
_entity_poly.pdbx_strand_id
1 'polypeptide(L)' 'MPYKMLPVLEIDGKPVAQSNAVARYLAKKYDLMGRNEWDAMICDVLVDTLGDLKQDDMGGLRVCSGP' A
#
# COMPACT_ATOMS: atom_id res chain seq x y z
N MET A 1 -3.33 -3.60 18.47
CA MET A 1 -3.34 -3.26 17.03
C MET A 1 -2.44 -2.05 16.81
N PRO A 2 -1.36 -2.17 16.02
CA PRO A 2 -0.48 -1.03 15.73
C PRO A 2 -1.30 0.11 15.10
N TYR A 3 -1.12 1.31 15.63
CA TYR A 3 -1.75 2.57 15.18
C TYR A 3 -3.29 2.58 15.11
N LYS A 4 -3.99 1.56 15.62
CA LYS A 4 -5.46 1.37 15.47
C LYS A 4 -5.94 1.40 14.00
N MET A 5 -5.06 1.08 13.07
CA MET A 5 -5.34 1.10 11.63
C MET A 5 -5.25 -0.32 11.06
N LEU A 6 -6.07 -0.61 10.05
CA LEU A 6 -5.98 -1.81 9.21
C LEU A 6 -5.45 -1.42 7.83
N PRO A 7 -4.79 -2.34 7.09
CA PRO A 7 -4.48 -3.73 7.44
C PRO A 7 -3.31 -3.87 8.43
N VAL A 8 -3.27 -5.00 9.15
CA VAL A 8 -2.17 -5.39 10.04
C VAL A 8 -1.58 -6.72 9.55
N LEU A 9 -0.25 -6.78 9.42
CA LEU A 9 0.49 -8.02 9.21
C LEU A 9 1.29 -8.35 10.47
N GLU A 10 1.24 -9.59 10.94
CA GLU A 10 2.01 -10.07 12.08
C GLU A 10 3.04 -11.11 11.63
N ILE A 11 4.30 -10.90 11.99
CA ILE A 11 5.41 -11.81 11.68
C ILE A 11 6.14 -12.07 12.99
N ASP A 12 6.23 -13.33 13.41
CA ASP A 12 6.89 -13.74 14.67
C ASP A 12 6.41 -12.95 15.90
N GLY A 13 5.10 -12.71 16.01
CA GLY A 13 4.51 -11.94 17.12
C GLY A 13 4.70 -10.43 17.03
N LYS A 14 5.29 -9.91 15.94
CA LYS A 14 5.54 -8.47 15.73
C LYS A 14 4.54 -7.90 14.70
N PRO A 15 3.57 -7.08 15.13
CA PRO A 15 2.56 -6.53 14.23
C PRO A 15 3.03 -5.23 13.56
N VAL A 16 2.76 -5.08 12.26
CA VAL A 16 3.02 -3.88 11.46
C VAL A 16 1.73 -3.42 10.79
N ALA A 17 1.41 -2.13 10.89
CA ALA A 17 0.29 -1.51 10.17
C ALA A 17 0.80 -0.35 9.31
N GLN A 18 0.83 -0.60 8.00
CA GLN A 18 0.89 0.37 6.92
C GLN A 18 0.61 -0.41 5.63
N SER A 19 -0.48 -0.14 4.92
CA SER A 19 -0.95 -0.96 3.80
C SER A 19 0.13 -1.16 2.72
N ASN A 20 0.77 -0.08 2.28
CA ASN A 20 1.79 -0.13 1.24
C ASN A 20 3.06 -0.86 1.71
N ALA A 21 3.47 -0.69 2.97
CA ALA A 21 4.62 -1.40 3.53
C ALA A 21 4.37 -2.91 3.64
N VAL A 22 3.16 -3.29 4.08
CA VAL A 22 2.70 -4.69 4.12
C VAL A 22 2.69 -5.30 2.72
N ALA A 23 2.10 -4.62 1.75
CA ALA A 23 2.03 -5.09 0.36
C ALA A 23 3.43 -5.28 -0.24
N ARG A 24 4.33 -4.31 -0.05
CA ARG A 24 5.70 -4.36 -0.57
C ARG A 24 6.52 -5.49 0.07
N TYR A 25 6.38 -5.69 1.37
CA TYR A 25 7.02 -6.81 2.06
C TYR A 25 6.56 -8.16 1.49
N LEU A 26 5.25 -8.35 1.31
CA LEU A 26 4.70 -9.60 0.76
C LEU A 26 5.11 -9.80 -0.71
N ALA A 27 5.09 -8.73 -1.51
CA ALA A 27 5.52 -8.79 -2.90
C ALA A 27 6.99 -9.24 -3.01
N LYS A 28 7.89 -8.68 -2.19
CA LYS A 28 9.29 -9.12 -2.13
C LYS A 28 9.43 -10.57 -1.64
N LYS A 29 8.64 -10.97 -0.64
CA LYS A 29 8.69 -12.33 -0.07
C LYS A 29 8.28 -13.42 -1.06
N TYR A 30 7.37 -13.10 -1.98
CA TYR A 30 6.82 -14.06 -2.96
C TYR A 30 7.28 -13.80 -4.39
N ASP A 31 8.39 -13.06 -4.58
CA ASP A 31 8.99 -12.81 -5.90
C ASP A 31 8.03 -12.11 -6.90
N LEU A 32 7.25 -11.15 -6.40
CA LEU A 32 6.25 -10.39 -7.18
C LEU A 32 6.72 -8.97 -7.54
N MET A 33 8.01 -8.65 -7.35
CA MET A 33 8.58 -7.32 -7.63
C MET A 33 9.23 -7.22 -9.03
N GLY A 34 9.07 -8.23 -9.88
CA GLY A 34 9.70 -8.28 -11.20
C GLY A 34 11.09 -8.95 -11.19
N ARG A 35 11.80 -8.89 -12.32
CA ARG A 35 12.99 -9.72 -12.56
C ARG A 35 14.29 -9.10 -12.04
N ASN A 36 14.29 -7.79 -11.80
CA ASN A 36 15.48 -7.04 -11.41
C ASN A 36 15.09 -5.80 -10.58
N GLU A 37 16.10 -5.07 -10.11
CA GLU A 37 15.89 -3.86 -9.30
C GLU A 37 15.16 -2.74 -10.05
N TRP A 38 15.30 -2.70 -11.39
CA TRP A 38 14.58 -1.73 -12.21
C TRP A 38 13.07 -2.00 -12.21
N ASP A 39 12.65 -3.25 -12.41
CA ASP A 39 11.24 -3.62 -12.35
C ASP A 39 10.64 -3.33 -10.97
N ALA A 40 11.39 -3.62 -9.90
CA ALA A 40 10.98 -3.33 -8.53
C ALA A 40 10.80 -1.83 -8.29
N MET A 41 11.70 -1.00 -8.84
CA MET A 41 11.58 0.44 -8.79
C MET A 41 10.35 0.94 -9.54
N ILE A 42 10.01 0.35 -10.70
CA ILE A 42 8.78 0.69 -11.42
C ILE A 42 7.53 0.35 -10.61
N CYS A 43 7.51 -0.80 -9.92
CA CYS A 43 6.40 -1.13 -9.00
C CYS A 43 6.22 -0.05 -7.92
N ASP A 44 7.31 0.43 -7.36
CA ASP A 44 7.29 1.46 -6.32
C ASP A 44 6.79 2.80 -6.86
N VAL A 45 7.26 3.22 -8.05
CA VAL A 45 6.76 4.42 -8.75
C VAL A 45 5.24 4.35 -8.95
N LEU A 46 4.71 3.20 -9.38
CA LEU A 46 3.27 3.03 -9.60
C LEU A 46 2.46 3.14 -8.32
N VAL A 47 2.92 2.51 -7.23
CA VAL A 47 2.25 2.55 -5.92
C VAL A 47 2.25 3.95 -5.35
N ASP A 48 3.37 4.66 -5.44
CA ASP A 48 3.51 6.01 -4.89
C ASP A 48 2.72 7.02 -5.72
N THR A 49 2.75 6.93 -7.06
CA THR A 49 1.90 7.74 -7.96
C THR A 49 0.41 7.56 -7.64
N LEU A 50 -0.04 6.32 -7.40
CA LEU A 50 -1.42 6.05 -6.98
C LEU A 50 -1.73 6.64 -5.58
N GLY A 51 -0.74 6.70 -4.70
CA GLY A 51 -0.83 7.36 -3.40
C GLY A 51 -1.05 8.86 -3.52
N ASP A 52 -0.30 9.51 -4.41
CA ASP A 52 -0.41 10.94 -4.69
C ASP A 52 -1.78 11.28 -5.30
N LEU A 53 -2.23 10.53 -6.30
CA LEU A 53 -3.55 10.72 -6.93
C LEU A 53 -4.70 10.61 -5.91
N LYS A 54 -4.62 9.67 -4.96
CA LYS A 54 -5.63 9.54 -3.89
C LYS A 54 -5.65 10.74 -2.94
N GLN A 55 -4.52 11.41 -2.76
CA GLN A 55 -4.44 12.62 -1.94
C GLN A 55 -4.97 13.84 -2.72
N ASP A 56 -4.74 13.89 -4.02
CA ASP A 56 -5.28 14.94 -4.89
C ASP A 56 -6.82 14.86 -4.97
N ASP A 57 -7.39 13.66 -4.97
CA ASP A 57 -8.85 13.43 -4.96
C ASP A 57 -9.53 13.73 -3.61
N MET A 58 -8.77 14.00 -2.54
CA MET A 58 -9.35 14.51 -1.27
C MET A 58 -9.90 15.96 -1.39
N GLY A 59 -10.00 16.48 -2.61
CA GLY A 59 -10.77 17.66 -3.00
C GLY A 59 -12.21 17.41 -3.49
N GLY A 60 -12.70 16.17 -3.65
CA GLY A 60 -14.15 15.93 -3.74
C GLY A 60 -14.69 14.97 -4.80
N LEU A 61 -14.41 13.67 -4.67
CA LEU A 61 -15.41 12.68 -5.08
C LEU A 61 -16.36 12.40 -3.92
N ARG A 62 -17.31 13.32 -3.74
CA ARG A 62 -18.49 13.10 -2.90
C ARG A 62 -19.33 12.03 -3.60
N VAL A 63 -19.05 10.76 -3.32
CA VAL A 63 -19.97 9.67 -3.67
C VAL A 63 -21.29 10.04 -2.99
N CYS A 64 -22.29 10.40 -3.78
CA CYS A 64 -23.61 10.78 -3.28
C CYS A 64 -24.17 9.62 -2.46
N SER A 65 -24.04 9.70 -1.14
CA SER A 65 -24.83 8.87 -0.22
C SER A 65 -26.25 9.42 -0.29
N GLY A 66 -27.08 8.84 -1.17
CA GLY A 66 -28.51 9.12 -1.20
C GLY A 66 -29.21 8.52 0.03
N PRO A 67 -30.42 9.00 0.37
CA PRO A 67 -31.47 8.09 0.77
C PRO A 67 -32.00 7.29 -0.44
#